data_AF-A0A4Z0YGJ1-F1
#
_entry.id   AF-A0A4Z0YGJ1-F1
#
_cell.length_a   1.000
_cell.length_b   1.000
_cell.length_c   1.000
_cell.angle_alpha   90.00
_cell.angle_beta   90.00
_cell.angle_gamma   90.00
#
_symmetry.space_group_name_H-M   'P 1'
#
loop_
_entity.id
_entity.type
_entity.pdbx_description
1 polymer ?
#
loop_
_entity_poly.entity_id
_entity_poly.type
_entity_poly.pdbx_seq_one_letter_code
_entity_poly.pdbx_strand_id
1 'polypeptide(L)'
;MADYCAGALMQVEDFSAHKIPPTPEEMLKRRQLSAGVSPLFSLVEYAHALRIPDYVFEHPTIQEIEQLGIEFVLITNDILSYMKEEGESVPHNLVAVARMSGLRAQEAFDYVGNMLNSRYERWEKAVGVIPNWGEDINKHVEKYVRGVADVVRGNLYWR
;
A
#
# COMPACT_ATOMS: atom_id res chain seq x y z
N MET A 1 -9.69 9.54 5.58
CA MET A 1 -9.38 10.81 4.86
C MET A 1 -8.50 11.77 5.65
N ALA A 2 -8.73 11.97 6.96
CA ALA A 2 -7.88 12.86 7.76
C ALA A 2 -6.38 12.47 7.70
N ASP A 3 -6.09 11.18 7.83
CA ASP A 3 -4.72 10.66 7.77
C ASP A 3 -4.07 10.91 6.40
N TYR A 4 -4.81 10.73 5.31
CA TYR A 4 -4.33 11.02 3.95
C TYR A 4 -3.92 12.49 3.79
N CYS A 5 -4.79 13.42 4.22
CA CYS A 5 -4.48 14.85 4.13
C CYS A 5 -3.28 15.23 5.00
N ALA A 6 -3.17 14.65 6.20
CA ALA A 6 -2.02 14.87 7.08
C ALA A 6 -0.73 14.31 6.47
N GLY A 7 -0.78 13.12 5.88
CA GLY A 7 0.36 12.51 5.19
C GLY A 7 0.80 13.30 3.96
N ALA A 8 -0.14 13.82 3.18
CA ALA A 8 0.17 14.69 2.04
C ALA A 8 0.86 15.99 2.49
N LEU A 9 0.39 16.62 3.58
CA LEU A 9 1.05 17.80 4.16
C LEU A 9 2.47 17.47 4.65
N MET A 10 2.63 16.36 5.36
CA MET A 10 3.94 15.89 5.84
C MET A 10 4.93 15.68 4.68
N GLN A 11 4.46 15.12 3.55
CA GLN A 11 5.30 14.95 2.36
C GLN A 11 5.75 16.29 1.76
N VAL A 12 4.87 17.30 1.72
CA VAL A 12 5.22 18.64 1.24
C VAL A 12 6.23 19.32 2.16
N GLU A 13 6.06 19.18 3.48
CA GLU A 13 6.99 19.69 4.48
C GLU A 13 8.37 19.03 4.38
N ASP A 14 8.42 17.69 4.28
CA ASP A 14 9.65 16.93 4.14
C ASP A 14 10.39 17.32 2.85
N PHE A 15 9.68 17.44 1.72
CA PHE A 15 10.25 17.89 0.45
C PHE A 15 10.82 19.31 0.56
N SER A 16 10.07 20.25 1.14
CA SER A 16 10.50 21.65 1.30
C SER A 16 11.73 21.77 2.20
N ALA A 17 11.82 20.92 3.24
CA ALA A 17 12.93 20.88 4.18
C ALA A 17 14.11 19.98 3.72
N HIS A 18 14.04 19.40 2.52
CA HIS A 18 15.04 18.44 2.00
C HIS A 18 15.26 17.25 2.95
N LYS A 19 14.21 16.83 3.65
CA LYS A 19 14.22 15.68 4.54
C LYS A 19 13.82 14.43 3.77
N ILE A 20 14.69 13.44 3.80
CA ILE A 20 14.44 12.14 3.17
C ILE A 20 14.58 11.09 4.27
N PRO A 21 13.56 10.23 4.46
CA PRO A 21 13.69 9.07 5.35
C PRO A 21 14.97 8.27 5.05
N PRO A 22 15.78 7.95 6.07
CA PRO A 22 17.08 7.29 5.89
C PRO A 22 16.99 5.84 5.41
N THR A 23 15.84 5.18 5.57
CA THR A 23 15.65 3.77 5.21
C THR A 23 14.38 3.54 4.39
N PRO A 24 14.35 2.51 3.53
CA PRO A 24 13.15 2.15 2.79
C PRO A 24 11.95 1.85 3.71
N GLU A 25 12.15 1.30 4.90
CA GLU A 25 11.09 1.03 5.87
C GLU A 25 10.46 2.31 6.40
N GLU A 26 11.28 3.31 6.72
CA GLU A 26 10.79 4.62 7.17
C GLU A 26 10.11 5.38 6.03
N MET A 27 10.64 5.26 4.81
CA MET A 27 9.98 5.77 3.61
C MET A 27 8.61 5.10 3.39
N LEU A 28 8.52 3.78 3.52
CA LEU A 28 7.25 3.06 3.36
C LEU A 28 6.20 3.55 4.37
N LYS A 29 6.58 3.73 5.64
CA LYS A 29 5.69 4.28 6.67
C LYS A 29 5.20 5.69 6.33
N ARG A 30 6.07 6.54 5.79
CA ARG A 30 5.69 7.88 5.29
C ARG A 30 4.71 7.78 4.12
N ARG A 31 5.02 6.95 3.12
CA ARG A 31 4.19 6.76 1.93
C ARG A 31 2.81 6.21 2.25
N GLN A 32 2.68 5.34 3.25
CA GLN A 32 1.39 4.81 3.71
C GLN A 32 0.43 5.92 4.13
N LEU A 33 0.93 6.99 4.75
CA LEU A 33 0.12 8.12 5.18
C LEU A 33 -0.31 9.00 4.00
N SER A 34 0.52 9.13 2.95
CA SER A 34 0.19 9.91 1.75
C SER A 34 -0.43 9.08 0.62
N ALA A 35 -0.77 7.82 0.89
CA ALA A 35 -1.25 6.88 -0.11
C ALA A 35 -2.71 7.20 -0.53
N GLY A 36 -2.87 7.74 -1.73
CA GLY A 36 -4.20 8.01 -2.32
C GLY A 36 -5.05 6.77 -2.60
N VAL A 37 -4.49 5.56 -2.44
CA VAL A 37 -5.22 4.29 -2.56
C VAL A 37 -6.05 3.96 -1.32
N SER A 38 -5.66 4.40 -0.13
CA SER A 38 -6.41 4.10 1.11
C SER A 38 -7.90 4.51 1.01
N PRO A 39 -8.25 5.72 0.53
CA PRO A 39 -9.65 6.10 0.31
C PRO A 39 -10.41 5.24 -0.71
N LEU A 40 -9.73 4.54 -1.63
CA LEU A 40 -10.38 3.74 -2.65
C LEU A 40 -11.06 2.49 -2.06
N PHE A 41 -10.60 1.98 -0.92
CA PHE A 41 -11.19 0.79 -0.32
C PHE A 41 -12.59 1.05 0.23
N SER A 42 -12.82 2.23 0.82
CA SER A 42 -14.18 2.66 1.16
C SER A 42 -15.09 2.74 -0.08
N LEU A 43 -14.54 3.04 -1.26
CA LEU A 43 -15.29 3.03 -2.51
C LEU A 43 -15.58 1.61 -3.02
N VAL A 44 -14.78 0.61 -2.68
CA VAL A 44 -15.06 -0.81 -3.01
C VAL A 44 -16.36 -1.25 -2.34
N GLU A 45 -16.53 -0.91 -1.06
CA GLU A 45 -17.76 -1.20 -0.32
C GLU A 45 -18.98 -0.59 -1.02
N TYR A 46 -18.88 0.70 -1.35
CA TYR A 46 -19.94 1.44 -2.03
C TYR A 46 -20.25 0.88 -3.43
N ALA A 47 -19.22 0.68 -4.26
CA ALA A 47 -19.36 0.24 -5.65
C ALA A 47 -19.97 -1.16 -5.77
N HIS A 48 -19.76 -2.01 -4.77
CA HIS A 48 -20.31 -3.36 -4.75
C HIS A 48 -21.59 -3.51 -3.92
N ALA A 49 -22.12 -2.40 -3.38
CA ALA A 49 -23.28 -2.36 -2.49
C ALA A 49 -23.16 -3.35 -1.33
N LEU A 50 -21.98 -3.39 -0.70
CA LEU A 50 -21.72 -4.32 0.38
C LEU A 50 -22.43 -3.90 1.67
N ARG A 51 -22.76 -4.89 2.50
CA ARG A 51 -23.37 -4.71 3.82
C ARG A 51 -22.50 -5.43 4.84
N ILE A 52 -21.36 -4.82 5.14
CA ILE A 52 -20.38 -5.35 6.09
C ILE A 52 -20.49 -4.53 7.38
N PRO A 53 -20.73 -5.16 8.55
CA PRO A 53 -20.77 -4.44 9.81
C PRO A 53 -19.41 -3.83 10.19
N ASP A 54 -19.41 -2.70 10.89
CA ASP A 54 -18.18 -2.01 11.33
C ASP A 54 -17.22 -2.92 12.09
N TYR A 55 -17.72 -3.79 12.98
CA TYR A 55 -16.88 -4.72 13.75
C TYR A 55 -16.07 -5.70 12.87
N VAL A 56 -16.49 -5.92 11.62
CA VAL A 56 -15.75 -6.73 10.64
C VAL A 56 -14.61 -5.91 10.05
N PHE A 57 -14.85 -4.63 9.69
CA PHE A 57 -13.79 -3.72 9.23
C PHE A 57 -12.77 -3.41 10.34
N GLU A 58 -13.23 -3.34 11.59
CA GLU A 58 -12.37 -3.17 12.77
C GLU A 58 -11.60 -4.46 13.12
N HIS A 59 -11.93 -5.60 12.51
CA HIS A 59 -11.23 -6.84 12.78
C HIS A 59 -9.78 -6.77 12.25
N PRO A 60 -8.76 -7.14 13.04
CA PRO A 60 -7.36 -7.00 12.66
C PRO A 60 -7.01 -7.67 11.32
N THR A 61 -7.63 -8.80 10.99
CA THR A 61 -7.41 -9.48 9.70
C THR A 61 -7.85 -8.64 8.50
N ILE A 62 -8.96 -7.90 8.60
CA ILE A 62 -9.44 -7.05 7.51
C ILE A 62 -8.56 -5.81 7.37
N GLN A 63 -8.18 -5.20 8.51
CA GLN A 63 -7.23 -4.08 8.51
C GLN A 63 -5.86 -4.47 7.94
N GLU A 64 -5.36 -5.67 8.24
CA GLU A 64 -4.11 -6.20 7.66
C GLU A 64 -4.23 -6.37 6.14
N ILE A 65 -5.36 -6.89 5.65
CA ILE A 65 -5.63 -7.04 4.20
C ILE A 65 -5.62 -5.67 3.51
N GLU A 66 -6.31 -4.67 4.06
CA GLU A 66 -6.29 -3.31 3.52
C GLU A 66 -4.87 -2.73 3.54
N GLN A 67 -4.19 -2.83 4.67
CA GLN A 67 -2.82 -2.34 4.82
C GLN A 67 -1.87 -2.96 3.79
N LEU A 68 -1.97 -4.27 3.56
CA LEU A 68 -1.21 -4.98 2.53
C LEU A 68 -1.59 -4.52 1.12
N GLY A 69 -2.87 -4.28 0.85
CA GLY A 69 -3.34 -3.70 -0.42
C GLY A 69 -2.69 -2.34 -0.71
N ILE A 70 -2.59 -1.46 0.29
CA ILE A 70 -1.89 -0.17 0.18
C ILE A 70 -0.41 -0.42 -0.11
N GLU A 71 0.24 -1.29 0.67
CA GLU A 71 1.67 -1.59 0.52
C GLU A 71 2.00 -2.17 -0.86
N PHE A 72 1.16 -3.06 -1.40
CA PHE A 72 1.34 -3.58 -2.75
C PHE A 72 1.38 -2.44 -3.75
N VAL A 73 0.37 -1.57 -3.75
CA VAL A 73 0.26 -0.45 -4.69
C VAL A 73 1.44 0.50 -4.57
N LEU A 74 1.87 0.85 -3.36
CA LEU A 74 3.02 1.73 -3.14
C LEU A 74 4.33 1.10 -3.63
N ILE A 75 4.59 -0.15 -3.24
CA ILE A 75 5.86 -0.81 -3.58
C ILE A 75 5.95 -1.07 -5.08
N THR A 76 4.87 -1.53 -5.72
CA THR A 76 4.85 -1.76 -7.17
C THR A 76 4.97 -0.44 -7.93
N ASN A 77 4.31 0.62 -7.46
CA ASN A 77 4.44 1.94 -8.06
C ASN A 77 5.89 2.42 -8.02
N ASP A 78 6.56 2.35 -6.88
CA ASP A 78 7.94 2.81 -6.72
C ASP A 78 8.93 2.03 -7.59
N ILE A 79 8.75 0.71 -7.73
CA ILE A 79 9.56 -0.11 -8.64
C ILE A 79 9.38 0.33 -10.09
N LEU A 80 8.12 0.54 -10.52
CA LEU A 80 7.80 0.83 -11.93
C LEU A 80 8.07 2.31 -12.30
N SER A 81 7.89 3.24 -11.38
CA SER A 81 8.07 4.68 -11.60
C SER A 81 9.52 5.13 -11.41
N TYR A 82 10.38 4.31 -10.79
CA TYR A 82 11.74 4.69 -10.38
C TYR A 82 12.54 5.44 -11.47
N MET A 83 12.62 4.89 -12.68
CA MET A 83 13.42 5.49 -13.76
C MET A 83 12.94 6.90 -14.15
N LYS A 84 11.62 7.12 -14.11
CA LYS A 84 11.03 8.44 -14.36
C LYS A 84 11.37 9.39 -13.21
N GLU A 85 11.14 8.94 -11.98
CA GLU A 85 11.31 9.74 -10.77
C GLU A 85 12.78 10.11 -10.49
N GLU A 86 13.73 9.22 -10.80
CA GLU A 86 15.17 9.52 -10.76
C GLU A 86 15.53 10.64 -11.75
N GLY A 87 14.95 10.61 -12.97
CA GLY A 87 15.12 11.68 -13.96
C GLY A 87 14.51 13.02 -13.53
N GLU A 88 13.44 12.98 -12.73
CA GLU A 88 12.76 14.17 -12.18
C GLU A 88 13.36 14.62 -10.82
N SER A 89 14.38 13.93 -10.30
CA SER A 89 14.98 14.19 -8.99
C SER A 89 13.97 14.12 -7.83
N VAL A 90 13.02 13.18 -7.90
CA VAL A 90 12.02 12.94 -6.85
C VAL A 90 12.55 11.86 -5.89
N PRO A 91 12.94 12.21 -4.65
CA PRO A 91 13.50 11.24 -3.70
C PRO A 91 12.44 10.43 -2.95
N HIS A 92 11.15 10.73 -3.18
CA HIS A 92 10.03 10.07 -2.53
C HIS A 92 9.72 8.72 -3.18
N ASN A 93 10.68 7.80 -3.12
CA ASN A 93 10.65 6.48 -3.72
C ASN A 93 11.53 5.50 -2.93
N LEU A 94 11.05 4.28 -2.68
CA LEU A 94 11.75 3.24 -1.92
C LEU A 94 13.10 2.84 -2.54
N VAL A 95 13.16 2.67 -3.86
CA VAL A 95 14.38 2.31 -4.58
C VAL A 95 15.38 3.47 -4.52
N ALA A 96 14.91 4.71 -4.62
CA ALA A 96 15.77 5.90 -4.47
C ALA A 96 16.40 5.94 -3.07
N VAL A 97 15.61 5.77 -2.02
CA VAL A 97 16.10 5.74 -0.63
C VAL A 97 17.07 4.59 -0.40
N ALA A 98 16.78 3.40 -0.93
CA ALA A 98 17.68 2.24 -0.87
C ALA A 98 19.03 2.52 -1.53
N ARG A 99 19.06 3.25 -2.65
CA ARG A 99 20.33 3.67 -3.27
C ARG A 99 21.05 4.74 -2.47
N MET A 100 20.31 5.69 -1.89
CA MET A 100 20.87 6.72 -1.02
C MET A 100 21.49 6.16 0.27
N SER A 101 21.00 5.02 0.75
CA SER A 101 21.59 4.31 1.89
C SER A 101 22.84 3.50 1.53
N GLY A 102 23.27 3.51 0.25
CA GLY A 102 24.54 2.95 -0.22
C GLY A 102 24.40 1.68 -1.07
N LEU A 103 23.20 1.20 -1.36
CA LEU A 103 23.00 0.04 -2.23
C LEU A 103 23.23 0.41 -3.70
N ARG A 104 23.80 -0.51 -4.49
CA ARG A 104 23.83 -0.38 -5.94
C ARG A 104 22.42 -0.55 -6.50
N ALA A 105 22.22 -0.15 -7.75
CA ALA A 105 20.90 -0.20 -8.39
C ALA A 105 20.24 -1.57 -8.28
N GLN A 106 20.91 -2.66 -8.70
CA GLN A 106 20.33 -4.00 -8.61
C GLN A 106 20.03 -4.42 -7.16
N GLU A 107 20.95 -4.14 -6.23
CA GLU A 107 20.76 -4.46 -4.80
C GLU A 107 19.56 -3.72 -4.20
N ALA A 108 19.33 -2.47 -4.61
CA ALA A 108 18.16 -1.69 -4.20
C ALA A 108 16.85 -2.27 -4.76
N PHE A 109 16.83 -2.67 -6.03
CA PHE A 109 15.66 -3.35 -6.62
C PHE A 109 15.39 -4.70 -5.96
N ASP A 110 16.43 -5.49 -5.69
CA ASP A 110 16.31 -6.77 -5.00
C ASP A 110 15.77 -6.57 -3.57
N TYR A 111 16.24 -5.53 -2.88
CA TYR A 111 15.76 -5.16 -1.54
C TYR A 111 14.26 -4.86 -1.53
N VAL A 112 13.83 -3.93 -2.39
CA VAL A 112 12.42 -3.52 -2.49
C VAL A 112 11.55 -4.67 -3.04
N GLY A 113 12.08 -5.50 -3.94
CA GLY A 113 11.44 -6.72 -4.41
C GLY A 113 11.23 -7.75 -3.29
N ASN A 114 12.20 -7.92 -2.40
CA ASN A 114 12.05 -8.77 -1.21
C ASN A 114 11.01 -8.22 -0.24
N MET A 115 10.91 -6.89 -0.08
CA MET A 115 9.80 -6.29 0.65
C MET A 115 8.47 -6.69 0.01
N LEU A 116 8.32 -6.56 -1.30
CA LEU A 116 7.10 -6.96 -2.02
C LEU A 116 6.76 -8.45 -1.79
N ASN A 117 7.74 -9.34 -1.93
CA ASN A 117 7.56 -10.78 -1.70
C ASN A 117 7.07 -11.10 -0.29
N SER A 118 7.63 -10.44 0.74
CA SER A 118 7.16 -10.62 2.11
C SER A 118 5.70 -10.18 2.33
N ARG A 119 5.18 -9.24 1.52
CA ARG A 119 3.77 -8.82 1.59
C ARG A 119 2.86 -9.84 0.95
N TYR A 120 3.28 -10.50 -0.13
CA TYR A 120 2.55 -11.64 -0.68
C TYR A 120 2.41 -12.77 0.35
N GLU A 121 3.48 -13.11 1.08
CA GLU A 121 3.42 -14.12 2.14
C GLU A 121 2.47 -13.73 3.28
N ARG A 122 2.47 -12.45 3.68
CA ARG A 122 1.54 -11.94 4.71
C ARG A 122 0.10 -11.94 4.22
N TRP A 123 -0.14 -11.59 2.96
CA TRP A 123 -1.47 -11.59 2.36
C TRP A 123 -2.07 -12.98 2.35
N GLU A 124 -1.34 -13.99 1.87
CA GLU A 124 -1.82 -15.38 1.85
C GLU A 124 -2.19 -15.87 3.26
N LYS A 125 -1.37 -15.54 4.26
CA LYS A 125 -1.68 -15.84 5.66
C LYS A 125 -2.94 -15.10 6.14
N ALA A 126 -3.05 -13.81 5.83
CA ALA A 126 -4.18 -12.99 6.25
C ALA A 126 -5.50 -13.49 5.65
N VAL A 127 -5.57 -13.80 4.34
CA VAL A 127 -6.82 -14.33 3.77
C VAL A 127 -7.12 -15.75 4.28
N GLY A 128 -6.09 -16.55 4.56
CA GLY A 128 -6.23 -17.89 5.13
C GLY A 128 -6.78 -17.93 6.56
N VAL A 129 -6.76 -16.79 7.29
CA VAL A 129 -7.26 -16.68 8.67
C VAL A 129 -8.43 -15.69 8.81
N ILE A 130 -9.14 -15.38 7.72
CA ILE A 130 -10.36 -14.58 7.78
C ILE A 130 -11.39 -15.30 8.67
N PRO A 131 -11.91 -14.65 9.72
CA PRO A 131 -12.95 -15.23 10.57
C PRO A 131 -14.24 -15.54 9.81
N ASN A 132 -15.02 -16.46 10.38
CA ASN A 132 -16.37 -16.73 9.91
C ASN A 132 -17.38 -15.94 10.75
N TRP A 133 -18.11 -15.03 10.12
CA TRP A 133 -19.16 -14.20 10.72
C TRP A 133 -20.57 -14.63 10.27
N GLY A 134 -20.70 -15.77 9.61
CA GLY A 134 -21.94 -16.28 9.04
C GLY A 134 -22.02 -16.09 7.53
N GLU A 135 -22.84 -16.92 6.89
CA GLU A 135 -22.87 -17.05 5.43
C GLU A 135 -23.11 -15.72 4.69
N ASP A 136 -24.08 -14.92 5.14
CA ASP A 136 -24.43 -13.68 4.48
C ASP A 136 -23.30 -12.63 4.57
N ILE A 137 -22.73 -12.44 5.77
CA ILE A 137 -21.62 -11.48 5.98
C ILE A 137 -20.39 -11.94 5.20
N ASN A 138 -20.05 -13.24 5.25
CA ASN A 138 -18.87 -13.78 4.58
C ASN A 138 -18.93 -13.60 3.05
N LYS A 139 -20.11 -13.72 2.41
CA LYS A 139 -20.26 -13.41 0.98
C LYS A 139 -19.88 -11.96 0.65
N HIS A 140 -20.25 -11.02 1.51
CA HIS A 140 -19.87 -9.61 1.35
C HIS A 140 -18.37 -9.40 1.59
N VAL A 141 -17.80 -10.02 2.64
CA VAL A 141 -16.36 -9.95 2.94
C VAL A 141 -15.51 -10.52 1.80
N GLU A 142 -15.86 -11.69 1.26
CA GLU A 142 -15.14 -12.28 0.12
C GLU A 142 -15.13 -11.35 -1.09
N LYS A 143 -16.26 -10.69 -1.36
CA LYS A 143 -16.36 -9.70 -2.44
C LYS A 143 -15.54 -8.44 -2.14
N TYR A 144 -15.48 -8.02 -0.88
CA TYR A 144 -14.63 -6.90 -0.45
C TYR A 144 -13.14 -7.20 -0.64
N VAL A 145 -12.66 -8.33 -0.12
CA VAL A 145 -11.25 -8.76 -0.24
C VAL A 145 -10.85 -8.88 -1.71
N ARG A 146 -11.74 -9.42 -2.56
CA ARG A 146 -11.53 -9.43 -4.01
C ARG A 146 -11.44 -8.02 -4.59
N GLY A 147 -12.31 -7.11 -4.18
CA GLY A 147 -12.27 -5.72 -4.62
C GLY A 147 -10.98 -5.00 -4.22
N VAL A 148 -10.44 -5.25 -3.02
CA VAL A 148 -9.11 -4.77 -2.60
C VAL A 148 -8.02 -5.30 -3.55
N ALA A 149 -8.05 -6.60 -3.85
CA ALA A 149 -7.11 -7.21 -4.81
C ALA A 149 -7.27 -6.64 -6.24
N ASP A 150 -8.50 -6.33 -6.66
CA ASP A 150 -8.78 -5.71 -7.96
C ASP A 150 -8.24 -4.27 -8.04
N VAL A 151 -8.24 -3.51 -6.93
CA VAL A 151 -7.58 -2.19 -6.87
C VAL A 151 -6.06 -2.34 -7.07
N VAL A 152 -5.43 -3.29 -6.38
CA VAL A 152 -3.99 -3.59 -6.55
C VAL A 152 -3.68 -3.97 -7.99
N ARG A 153 -4.50 -4.87 -8.55
CA ARG A 153 -4.37 -5.32 -9.94
C ARG A 153 -4.57 -4.17 -10.92
N GLY A 154 -5.54 -3.30 -10.66
CA GLY A 154 -5.80 -2.09 -11.44
C GLY A 154 -4.56 -1.21 -11.52
N ASN A 155 -3.87 -0.98 -10.40
CA ASN A 155 -2.62 -0.21 -10.39
C ASN A 155 -1.54 -0.83 -11.29
N LEU A 156 -1.36 -2.15 -11.23
CA LEU A 156 -0.33 -2.86 -12.01
C LEU A 156 -0.57 -2.79 -13.53
N TYR A 157 -1.83 -2.83 -13.96
CA TYR A 157 -2.19 -2.84 -15.39
C TYR A 157 -2.58 -1.46 -15.93
N TRP A 158 -2.56 -0.42 -15.09
CA TRP A 158 -2.84 0.94 -15.52
C TRP A 158 -1.72 1.42 -16.44
N ARG A 159 -2.09 1.83 -17.65
CA ARG A 159 -1.21 2.43 -18.65
C ARG A 159 -1.54 3.90 -18.84
#